data_AF-A0AAD4FDB5-F1
#
_entry.id   AF-A0AAD4FDB5-F1
#
_cell.length_a   1.000
_cell.length_b   1.000
_cell.length_c   1.000
_cell.angle_alpha   90.00
_cell.angle_beta   90.00
_cell.angle_gamma   90.00
#
_symmetry.space_group_name_H-M   'P 1'
#
loop_
_entity.id
_entity.type
_entity.pdbx_description
1 polymer ?
#
loop_
_entity_poly.entity_id
_entity_poly.type
_entity_poly.pdbx_seq_one_letter_code
_entity_poly.pdbx_strand_id
1 'polypeptide(L)'
;MEYIKQEPSDGPTGLVPRLPIEVLLGFEREEWEKLTEGYNYKEDEVRDTIATRGQVGSRKGRPTNLKVPFKGALSSSSRAVAQRDRAALLDAETKALESASGADRAARYQLKKKIKSSDKYKNKTVARQQELLKTQQEELDEKRYRTCKSAEWLQTKLDQIHQKWAHAYHEVDLRNHSRVLEKASQAHGDSTTTSKSRTQVRIYGLGGVLEKIMRTTYNDGLVKLKSDSFKSKEAKKEWQIEPESIVDALGYSNDVVLRSDKPYYIGDDSDKCEEEADIDTEIDELYNKGDNEYKTKEQ
;
A
#
# COMPACT_ATOMS: atom_id res chain seq x y z
N MET A 1 -16.93 -1.43 -0.99
CA MET A 1 -16.40 -2.80 -0.81
C MET A 1 -17.35 -3.53 0.13
N GLU A 2 -18.02 -4.57 -0.34
CA GLU A 2 -18.92 -5.37 0.50
C GLU A 2 -18.15 -6.57 1.06
N TYR A 3 -18.14 -6.69 2.38
CA TYR A 3 -17.32 -7.63 3.13
C TYR A 3 -18.18 -8.74 3.71
N ILE A 4 -17.75 -9.99 3.56
CA ILE A 4 -18.36 -11.12 4.26
C ILE A 4 -17.69 -11.22 5.64
N LYS A 5 -18.34 -10.66 6.68
CA LYS A 5 -17.95 -10.88 8.08
C LYS A 5 -18.54 -12.21 8.56
N GLN A 6 -17.71 -13.13 9.02
CA GLN A 6 -18.17 -14.30 9.79
C GLN A 6 -17.35 -14.44 11.07
N GLU A 7 -18.04 -14.79 12.16
CA GLU A 7 -17.52 -14.81 13.53
C GLU A 7 -16.44 -15.88 13.77
N PRO A 8 -15.52 -15.64 14.73
CA PRO A 8 -14.42 -16.54 15.03
C PRO A 8 -14.89 -17.84 15.71
N SER A 9 -14.39 -18.97 15.20
CA SER A 9 -14.48 -20.29 15.84
C SER A 9 -13.71 -20.31 17.17
N ASP A 10 -14.34 -20.88 18.22
CA ASP A 10 -13.89 -20.94 19.62
C ASP A 10 -12.41 -21.35 19.79
N GLY A 11 -11.57 -20.36 20.10
CA GLY A 11 -10.18 -20.55 20.56
C GLY A 11 -10.05 -20.32 22.07
N PRO A 12 -8.98 -20.84 22.72
CA PRO A 12 -8.81 -20.76 24.16
C PRO A 12 -8.81 -19.31 24.67
N THR A 13 -9.61 -19.07 25.72
CA THR A 13 -9.83 -17.78 26.39
C THR A 13 -8.52 -17.11 26.81
N GLY A 14 -8.29 -15.89 26.31
CA GLY A 14 -7.18 -15.01 26.74
C GLY A 14 -6.28 -14.48 25.61
N LEU A 15 -6.43 -14.98 24.38
CA LEU A 15 -5.80 -14.39 23.20
C LEU A 15 -6.78 -13.43 22.52
N VAL A 16 -6.27 -12.31 21.97
CA VAL A 16 -7.05 -11.45 21.07
C VAL A 16 -7.66 -12.36 20.00
N PRO A 17 -9.00 -12.35 19.80
CA PRO A 17 -9.63 -13.15 18.76
C PRO A 17 -8.90 -12.91 17.44
N ARG A 18 -8.56 -13.99 16.70
CA ARG A 18 -8.02 -13.82 15.36
C ARG A 18 -9.03 -12.98 14.59
N LEU A 19 -8.56 -11.85 14.04
CA LEU A 19 -9.39 -11.03 13.17
C LEU A 19 -9.92 -11.95 12.06
N PRO A 20 -11.23 -11.90 11.76
CA PRO A 20 -11.77 -12.72 10.69
C PRO A 20 -11.03 -12.42 9.39
N ILE A 21 -10.77 -13.46 8.59
CA ILE A 21 -10.10 -13.28 7.31
C ILE A 21 -11.04 -12.56 6.36
N GLU A 22 -10.66 -11.35 5.95
CA GLU A 22 -11.40 -10.58 4.97
C GLU A 22 -11.13 -11.16 3.58
N VAL A 23 -12.06 -11.99 3.10
CA VAL A 23 -12.00 -12.55 1.75
C VAL A 23 -12.65 -11.55 0.79
N LEU A 24 -11.93 -11.19 -0.27
CA LEU A 24 -12.46 -10.33 -1.31
C LEU A 24 -13.63 -11.03 -2.02
N LEU A 25 -14.67 -10.26 -2.33
CA LEU A 25 -15.86 -10.73 -3.03
C LEU A 25 -15.41 -11.54 -4.27
N GLY A 26 -15.77 -12.83 -4.38
CA GLY A 26 -15.43 -13.67 -5.53
C GLY A 26 -14.22 -14.57 -5.42
N PHE A 27 -13.62 -14.65 -4.23
CA PHE A 27 -12.67 -15.68 -3.88
C PHE A 27 -13.32 -16.68 -2.92
N GLU A 28 -12.99 -17.96 -3.08
CA GLU A 28 -13.20 -18.94 -2.02
C GLU A 28 -12.14 -18.75 -0.94
N ARG A 29 -12.47 -19.08 0.33
CA ARG A 29 -11.56 -18.89 1.46
C ARG A 29 -10.24 -19.61 1.27
N GLU A 30 -10.29 -20.88 0.85
CA GLU A 30 -9.09 -21.69 0.65
C GLU A 30 -8.18 -21.12 -0.44
N GLU A 31 -8.76 -20.49 -1.46
CA GLU A 31 -8.02 -19.87 -2.54
C GLU A 31 -7.34 -18.58 -2.08
N TRP A 32 -8.07 -17.73 -1.36
CA TRP A 32 -7.51 -16.51 -0.79
C TRP A 32 -6.44 -16.80 0.25
N GLU A 33 -6.65 -17.82 1.11
CA GLU A 33 -5.66 -18.30 2.06
C GLU A 33 -4.42 -18.88 1.38
N LYS A 34 -4.56 -19.58 0.24
CA LYS A 34 -3.39 -20.04 -0.54
C LYS A 34 -2.61 -18.88 -1.16
N LEU A 35 -3.30 -17.83 -1.62
CA LEU A 35 -2.65 -16.65 -2.23
C LEU A 35 -1.96 -15.76 -1.20
N THR A 36 -2.56 -15.61 -0.01
CA THR A 36 -2.08 -14.68 1.04
C THR A 36 -1.35 -15.37 2.18
N GLU A 37 -1.36 -16.70 2.24
CA GLU A 37 -0.87 -17.53 3.36
C GLU A 37 -1.59 -17.24 4.69
N GLY A 38 -2.84 -16.77 4.62
CA GLY A 38 -3.69 -16.46 5.78
C GLY A 38 -3.49 -15.06 6.37
N TYR A 39 -2.79 -14.17 5.67
CA TYR A 39 -2.69 -12.76 6.04
C TYR A 39 -3.80 -11.93 5.40
N ASN A 40 -4.42 -11.05 6.18
CA ASN A 40 -5.47 -10.16 5.69
C ASN A 40 -4.91 -8.98 4.87
N TYR A 41 -3.77 -8.46 5.32
CA TYR A 41 -3.12 -7.31 4.71
C TYR A 41 -1.63 -7.56 4.54
N LYS A 42 -1.08 -6.97 3.49
CA LYS A 42 0.35 -6.96 3.20
C LYS A 42 1.16 -6.39 4.37
N GLU A 43 0.67 -5.32 4.98
CA GLU A 43 1.34 -4.62 6.07
C GLU A 43 1.51 -5.52 7.30
N ASP A 44 0.57 -6.43 7.54
CA ASP A 44 0.63 -7.35 8.68
C ASP A 44 1.65 -8.46 8.47
N GLU A 45 1.74 -9.00 7.25
CA GLU A 45 2.79 -9.95 6.88
C GLU A 45 4.18 -9.31 6.98
N VAL A 46 4.31 -8.06 6.51
CA VAL A 46 5.54 -7.28 6.62
C VAL A 46 5.92 -7.08 8.09
N ARG A 47 4.97 -6.70 8.95
CA ARG A 47 5.21 -6.53 10.39
C ARG A 47 5.64 -7.83 11.04
N ASP A 48 4.99 -8.95 10.73
CA ASP A 48 5.33 -10.24 11.33
C ASP A 48 6.72 -10.73 10.86
N THR A 49 7.05 -10.50 9.59
CA THR A 49 8.40 -10.77 9.05
C THR A 49 9.48 -9.92 9.75
N ILE A 50 9.19 -8.65 10.02
CA ILE A 50 10.07 -7.77 10.79
C ILE A 50 10.18 -8.24 12.26
N ALA A 51 9.09 -8.77 12.84
CA ALA A 51 9.05 -9.26 14.21
C ALA A 51 9.83 -10.57 14.41
N THR A 52 9.76 -11.48 13.44
CA THR A 52 10.45 -12.78 13.43
C THR A 52 11.95 -12.65 13.15
N ARG A 53 12.40 -11.52 12.58
CA ARG A 53 13.81 -11.23 12.32
C ARG A 53 14.69 -11.45 13.55
N GLY A 54 15.62 -12.38 13.42
CA GLY A 54 16.62 -12.71 14.44
C GLY A 54 16.10 -13.47 15.65
N GLN A 55 14.86 -14.00 15.61
CA GLN A 55 14.28 -14.85 16.66
C GLN A 55 14.71 -16.32 16.58
N VAL A 56 15.47 -16.71 15.55
CA VAL A 56 16.05 -18.06 15.42
C VAL A 56 17.22 -18.20 16.41
N GLY A 57 16.93 -18.40 17.70
CA GLY A 57 17.93 -18.59 18.77
C GLY A 57 17.36 -18.47 20.18
N SER A 58 18.10 -18.98 21.17
CA SER A 58 17.72 -19.00 22.60
C SER A 58 17.15 -17.65 23.05
N ARG A 59 15.95 -17.69 23.66
CA ARG A 59 15.17 -16.57 24.22
C ARG A 59 15.87 -15.78 25.34
N LYS A 60 17.18 -15.96 25.55
CA LYS A 60 17.97 -15.14 26.48
C LYS A 60 18.45 -13.88 25.76
N GLY A 61 17.63 -12.83 25.83
CA GLY A 61 18.00 -11.50 25.36
C GLY A 61 16.80 -10.57 25.24
N ARG A 62 17.07 -9.26 25.22
CA ARG A 62 16.06 -8.25 24.93
C ARG A 62 15.61 -8.41 23.46
N PRO A 63 14.30 -8.37 23.15
CA PRO A 63 13.83 -8.41 21.77
C PRO A 63 14.52 -7.31 20.96
N THR A 64 14.99 -7.64 19.76
CA THR A 64 15.67 -6.70 18.84
C THR A 64 14.79 -5.49 18.50
N ASN A 65 13.47 -5.64 18.61
CA ASN A 65 12.49 -4.61 18.27
C ASN A 65 11.93 -3.84 19.49
N LEU A 66 12.38 -4.13 20.72
CA LEU A 66 11.91 -3.41 21.91
C LEU A 66 12.52 -1.99 21.98
N LYS A 67 11.80 -1.01 21.47
CA LYS A 67 12.14 0.42 21.62
C LYS A 67 11.69 0.90 23.00
N VAL A 68 12.63 1.43 23.79
CA VAL A 68 12.27 2.20 25.00
C VAL A 68 12.24 3.67 24.59
N PRO A 69 11.14 4.40 24.85
CA PRO A 69 11.07 5.82 24.55
C PRO A 69 12.13 6.56 25.37
N PHE A 70 12.89 7.43 24.72
CA PHE A 70 13.85 8.29 25.38
C PHE A 70 13.11 9.29 26.28
N LYS A 71 13.50 9.41 27.55
CA LYS A 71 12.84 10.26 28.56
C LYS A 71 13.56 11.61 28.81
N GLY A 72 14.52 12.01 27.98
CA GLY A 72 15.28 13.26 28.15
C GLY A 72 14.90 14.35 27.15
N ALA A 73 15.42 15.57 27.38
CA ALA A 73 15.34 16.65 26.41
C ALA A 73 16.11 16.28 25.13
N LEU A 74 15.44 16.36 23.98
CA LEU A 74 16.07 16.13 22.68
C LEU A 74 16.91 17.35 22.28
N SER A 75 18.01 17.11 21.57
CA SER A 75 18.83 18.21 21.03
C SER A 75 18.00 19.08 20.07
N SER A 76 18.06 20.39 20.29
CA SER A 76 17.42 21.43 19.47
C SER A 76 18.28 21.86 18.27
N SER A 77 19.46 21.27 18.06
CA SER A 77 20.29 21.63 16.91
C SER A 77 19.57 21.32 15.59
N SER A 78 19.73 22.20 14.60
CA SER A 78 19.08 22.06 13.29
C SER A 78 19.33 20.68 12.66
N ARG A 79 20.56 20.18 12.76
CA ARG A 79 20.94 18.83 12.32
C ARG A 79 20.17 17.73 13.06
N ALA A 80 19.98 17.86 14.37
CA ALA A 80 19.27 16.87 15.17
C ALA A 80 17.76 16.88 14.90
N VAL A 81 17.19 18.06 14.62
CA VAL A 81 15.79 18.20 14.17
C VAL A 81 15.62 17.53 12.81
N ALA A 82 16.43 17.89 11.81
CA ALA A 82 16.36 17.32 10.46
C ALA A 82 16.53 15.78 10.43
N GLN A 83 17.38 15.23 11.30
CA GLN A 83 17.53 13.78 11.44
C GLN A 83 16.28 13.11 12.02
N ARG A 84 15.61 13.76 12.97
CA ARG A 84 14.36 13.26 13.56
C ARG A 84 13.23 13.32 12.55
N ASP A 85 13.10 14.43 11.82
CA ASP A 85 12.05 14.61 10.81
C ASP A 85 12.21 13.58 9.68
N ARG A 86 13.45 13.40 9.19
CA ARG A 86 13.76 12.33 8.23
C ARG A 86 13.38 10.96 8.78
N ALA A 87 13.74 10.66 10.03
CA ALA A 87 13.42 9.38 10.64
C ALA A 87 11.92 9.18 10.88
N ALA A 88 11.14 10.25 11.07
CA ALA A 88 9.69 10.18 11.21
C ALA A 88 9.03 9.75 9.90
N LEU A 89 9.47 10.35 8.78
CA LEU A 89 8.94 10.12 7.43
C LEU A 89 9.24 8.73 6.83
N LEU A 90 10.19 7.98 7.38
CA LEU A 90 10.54 6.66 6.86
C LEU A 90 9.45 5.61 7.15
N ASP A 91 9.12 4.79 6.17
CA ASP A 91 8.24 3.63 6.34
C ASP A 91 8.79 2.61 7.35
N ALA A 92 7.92 1.75 7.87
CA ALA A 92 8.32 0.69 8.79
C ALA A 92 9.35 -0.28 8.16
N GLU A 93 9.20 -0.58 6.88
CA GLU A 93 10.14 -1.42 6.10
C GLU A 93 11.52 -0.80 6.00
N THR A 94 11.59 0.46 5.58
CA THR A 94 12.87 1.17 5.39
C THR A 94 13.59 1.35 6.73
N LYS A 95 12.84 1.68 7.80
CA LYS A 95 13.35 1.70 9.18
C LYS A 95 13.94 0.34 9.59
N ALA A 96 13.27 -0.76 9.26
CA ALA A 96 13.74 -2.10 9.59
C ALA A 96 15.00 -2.49 8.81
N LEU A 97 15.07 -2.15 7.51
CA LEU A 97 16.23 -2.38 6.66
C LEU A 97 17.45 -1.55 7.09
N GLU A 98 17.27 -0.27 7.40
CA GLU A 98 18.35 0.58 7.94
C GLU A 98 18.88 0.03 9.27
N SER A 99 17.97 -0.43 10.14
CA SER A 99 18.32 -1.10 11.40
C SER A 99 19.12 -2.38 11.16
N ALA A 100 18.71 -3.22 10.21
CA ALA A 100 19.42 -4.45 9.86
C ALA A 100 20.82 -4.16 9.30
N SER A 101 20.92 -3.19 8.37
CA SER A 101 22.19 -2.75 7.78
C SER A 101 23.14 -2.16 8.83
N GLY A 102 22.61 -1.39 9.80
CA GLY A 102 23.35 -0.94 10.96
C GLY A 102 23.91 -2.09 11.80
N ALA A 103 23.10 -3.12 12.05
CA ALA A 103 23.51 -4.30 12.80
C ALA A 103 24.58 -5.13 12.06
N ASP A 104 24.49 -5.25 10.74
CA ASP A 104 25.49 -5.94 9.91
C ASP A 104 26.82 -5.19 9.90
N ARG A 105 26.79 -3.86 9.74
CA ARG A 105 27.99 -3.01 9.86
C ARG A 105 28.65 -3.15 11.23
N ALA A 106 27.87 -3.14 12.31
CA ALA A 106 28.38 -3.34 13.65
C ALA A 106 29.02 -4.72 13.84
N ALA A 107 28.37 -5.78 13.34
CA ALA A 107 28.89 -7.15 13.42
C ALA A 107 30.22 -7.30 12.65
N ARG A 108 30.29 -6.78 11.41
CA ARG A 108 31.51 -6.77 10.60
C ARG A 108 32.62 -5.98 11.26
N TYR A 109 32.31 -4.84 11.89
CA TYR A 109 33.29 -4.05 12.64
C TYR A 109 33.85 -4.82 13.85
N GLN A 110 32.99 -5.46 14.65
CA GLN A 110 33.41 -6.24 15.81
C GLN A 110 34.23 -7.46 15.40
N LEU A 111 33.86 -8.15 14.32
CA LEU A 111 34.65 -9.25 13.76
C LEU A 111 36.03 -8.78 13.33
N LYS A 112 36.09 -7.69 12.54
CA LYS A 112 37.36 -7.12 12.07
C LYS A 112 38.26 -6.72 13.24
N LYS A 113 37.68 -6.13 14.30
CA LYS A 113 38.40 -5.79 15.54
C LYS A 113 38.99 -7.05 16.20
N LYS A 114 38.20 -8.11 16.37
CA LYS A 114 38.64 -9.38 16.96
C LYS A 114 39.75 -10.04 16.14
N ILE A 115 39.56 -10.15 14.82
CA ILE A 115 40.55 -10.75 13.92
C ILE A 115 41.87 -9.99 14.00
N LYS A 116 41.83 -8.65 13.88
CA LYS A 116 43.04 -7.81 13.94
C LYS A 116 43.78 -7.90 15.27
N SER A 117 43.07 -8.13 16.37
CA SER A 117 43.68 -8.33 17.68
C SER A 117 44.40 -9.68 17.82
N SER A 118 44.05 -10.68 17.01
CA SER A 118 44.60 -12.03 17.11
C SER A 118 46.03 -12.14 16.57
N ASP A 119 46.87 -12.93 17.25
CA ASP A 119 48.26 -13.14 16.83
C ASP A 119 48.35 -13.92 15.51
N LYS A 120 47.37 -14.80 15.25
CA LYS A 120 47.22 -15.51 13.96
C LYS A 120 47.07 -14.56 12.77
N TYR A 121 46.52 -13.36 12.98
CA TYR A 121 46.41 -12.34 11.94
C TYR A 121 47.71 -11.53 11.81
N LYS A 122 48.30 -11.11 12.94
CA LYS A 122 49.52 -10.30 12.96
C LYS A 122 50.72 -11.03 12.34
N ASN A 123 50.82 -12.34 12.53
CA ASN A 123 51.96 -13.14 12.07
C ASN A 123 51.84 -13.58 10.59
N LYS A 124 50.81 -13.15 9.86
CA LYS A 124 50.60 -13.49 8.43
C LYS A 124 51.04 -12.36 7.51
N THR A 125 51.46 -12.71 6.30
CA THR A 125 51.71 -11.79 5.19
C THR A 125 50.43 -10.99 4.85
N VAL A 126 50.60 -9.76 4.32
CA VAL A 126 49.50 -8.85 3.96
C VAL A 126 48.43 -9.51 3.06
N ALA A 127 48.84 -10.30 2.05
CA ALA A 127 47.89 -11.03 1.20
C ALA A 127 47.03 -12.01 2.00
N ARG A 128 47.67 -12.84 2.84
CA ARG A 128 46.98 -13.81 3.72
C ARG A 128 46.11 -13.15 4.80
N GLN A 129 46.46 -11.93 5.22
CA GLN A 129 45.63 -11.13 6.13
C GLN A 129 44.32 -10.70 5.45
N GLN A 130 44.38 -10.25 4.20
CA GLN A 130 43.20 -9.85 3.44
C GLN A 130 42.28 -11.04 3.15
N GLU A 131 42.85 -12.17 2.72
CA GLU A 131 42.10 -13.42 2.50
C GLU A 131 41.39 -13.90 3.77
N LEU A 132 42.08 -13.88 4.92
CA LEU A 132 41.48 -14.28 6.19
C LEU A 132 40.34 -13.35 6.60
N LEU A 133 40.48 -12.03 6.39
CA LEU A 133 39.40 -11.10 6.68
C LEU A 133 38.18 -11.34 5.79
N LYS A 134 38.41 -11.58 4.49
CA LYS A 134 37.33 -11.82 3.52
C LYS A 134 36.57 -13.10 3.84
N THR A 135 37.29 -14.22 4.01
CA THR A 135 36.69 -15.53 4.35
C THR A 135 35.89 -15.48 5.65
N GLN A 136 36.43 -14.84 6.70
CA GLN A 136 35.70 -14.70 7.96
C GLN A 136 34.50 -13.76 7.87
N GLN A 137 34.55 -12.74 7.01
CA GLN A 137 33.40 -11.88 6.74
C GLN A 137 32.29 -12.63 6.02
N GLU A 138 32.63 -13.40 4.98
CA GLU A 138 31.68 -14.25 4.24
C GLU A 138 31.02 -15.28 5.18
N GLU A 139 31.81 -15.97 6.01
CA GLU A 139 31.26 -16.89 7.03
C GLU A 139 30.30 -16.20 8.01
N LEU A 140 30.60 -14.96 8.40
CA LEU A 140 29.73 -14.19 9.29
C LEU A 140 28.44 -13.80 8.59
N ASP A 141 28.52 -13.31 7.36
CA ASP A 141 27.38 -12.89 6.57
C ASP A 141 26.45 -14.08 6.27
N GLU A 142 27.00 -15.23 5.91
CA GLU A 142 26.25 -16.49 5.75
C GLU A 142 25.55 -16.92 7.04
N LYS A 143 26.24 -16.89 8.19
CA LYS A 143 25.64 -17.21 9.49
C LYS A 143 24.51 -16.25 9.84
N ARG A 144 24.65 -14.96 9.54
CA ARG A 144 23.61 -13.95 9.77
C ARG A 144 22.43 -14.13 8.84
N TYR A 145 22.66 -14.51 7.59
CA TYR A 145 21.60 -14.86 6.65
C TYR A 145 20.81 -16.09 7.13
N ARG A 146 21.50 -17.19 7.49
CA ARG A 146 20.86 -18.42 8.00
C ARG A 146 20.08 -18.22 9.31
N THR A 147 20.51 -17.26 10.14
CA THR A 147 19.81 -16.93 11.40
C THR A 147 18.78 -15.80 11.26
N CYS A 148 18.46 -15.40 10.03
CA CYS A 148 17.47 -14.36 9.72
C CYS A 148 17.79 -13.00 10.37
N LYS A 149 19.08 -12.65 10.49
CA LYS A 149 19.58 -11.42 11.12
C LYS A 149 20.15 -10.41 10.12
N SER A 150 20.49 -10.85 8.91
CA SER A 150 21.08 -9.98 7.90
C SER A 150 20.04 -9.05 7.25
N ALA A 151 20.52 -7.91 6.77
CA ALA A 151 19.73 -7.01 5.94
C ALA A 151 19.36 -7.67 4.61
N GLU A 152 20.28 -8.43 4.02
CA GLU A 152 20.04 -9.17 2.77
C GLU A 152 18.88 -10.15 2.89
N TRP A 153 18.81 -10.92 3.99
CA TRP A 153 17.69 -11.83 4.25
C TRP A 153 16.37 -11.07 4.37
N LEU A 154 16.37 -9.93 5.07
CA LEU A 154 15.17 -9.14 5.25
C LEU A 154 14.70 -8.56 3.92
N GLN A 155 15.62 -8.07 3.09
CA GLN A 155 15.30 -7.52 1.78
C GLN A 155 14.72 -8.60 0.85
N THR A 156 15.37 -9.76 0.74
CA THR A 156 14.85 -10.85 -0.11
C THR A 156 13.47 -11.32 0.35
N LYS A 157 13.21 -11.33 1.65
CA LYS A 157 11.89 -11.66 2.19
C LYS A 157 10.85 -10.60 1.90
N LEU A 158 11.17 -9.31 2.07
CA LEU A 158 10.25 -8.23 1.70
C LEU A 158 9.93 -8.25 0.21
N ASP A 159 10.93 -8.48 -0.65
CA ASP A 159 10.71 -8.59 -2.11
C ASP A 159 9.77 -9.75 -2.47
N GLN A 160 9.91 -10.91 -1.80
CA GLN A 160 8.99 -12.04 -1.96
C GLN A 160 7.56 -11.69 -1.54
N ILE A 161 7.40 -10.97 -0.43
CA ILE A 161 6.08 -10.50 0.03
C ILE A 161 5.48 -9.52 -0.99
N HIS A 162 6.27 -8.54 -1.46
CA HIS A 162 5.83 -7.58 -2.47
C HIS A 162 5.38 -8.27 -3.77
N GLN A 163 6.10 -9.29 -4.22
CA GLN A 163 5.74 -10.09 -5.40
C GLN A 163 4.46 -10.90 -5.16
N LYS A 164 4.34 -11.57 -4.02
CA LYS A 164 3.16 -12.35 -3.64
C LYS A 164 1.91 -11.47 -3.66
N TRP A 165 1.95 -10.32 -2.99
CA TRP A 165 0.81 -9.41 -2.94
C TRP A 165 0.53 -8.74 -4.29
N ALA A 166 1.55 -8.45 -5.09
CA ALA A 166 1.33 -7.97 -6.46
C ALA A 166 0.57 -8.99 -7.31
N HIS A 167 0.91 -10.28 -7.19
CA HIS A 167 0.18 -11.36 -7.83
C HIS A 167 -1.26 -11.47 -7.32
N ALA A 168 -1.46 -11.44 -5.99
CA ALA A 168 -2.80 -11.50 -5.39
C ALA A 168 -3.69 -10.34 -5.88
N TYR A 169 -3.17 -9.11 -5.91
CA TYR A 169 -3.93 -7.97 -6.44
C TYR A 169 -4.21 -8.09 -7.95
N HIS A 170 -3.29 -8.67 -8.72
CA HIS A 170 -3.51 -8.90 -10.14
C HIS A 170 -4.67 -9.88 -10.40
N GLU A 171 -4.75 -10.98 -9.64
CA GLU A 171 -5.86 -11.93 -9.70
C GLU A 171 -7.20 -11.28 -9.32
N VAL A 172 -7.19 -10.41 -8.30
CA VAL A 172 -8.37 -9.64 -7.90
C VAL A 172 -8.84 -8.74 -9.03
N ASP A 173 -7.92 -8.01 -9.68
CA ASP A 173 -8.23 -7.16 -10.81
C ASP A 173 -8.92 -7.98 -11.92
N LEU A 174 -8.32 -9.11 -12.32
CA LEU A 174 -8.86 -9.96 -13.39
C LEU A 174 -10.32 -10.40 -13.11
N ARG A 175 -10.64 -10.74 -11.86
CA ARG A 175 -11.99 -11.16 -11.47
C ARG A 175 -12.98 -10.02 -11.34
N ASN A 176 -12.54 -8.86 -10.84
CA ASN A 176 -13.39 -7.68 -10.83
C ASN A 176 -13.80 -7.32 -12.26
N HIS A 177 -12.87 -7.38 -13.20
CA HIS A 177 -13.15 -7.13 -14.60
C HIS A 177 -14.01 -8.20 -15.27
N SER A 178 -13.84 -9.49 -14.94
CA SER A 178 -14.72 -10.55 -15.47
C SER A 178 -16.18 -10.33 -15.04
N ARG A 179 -16.41 -9.92 -13.79
CA ARG A 179 -17.74 -9.57 -13.29
C ARG A 179 -18.36 -8.36 -13.95
N VAL A 180 -17.56 -7.32 -14.21
CA VAL A 180 -18.03 -6.15 -14.96
C VAL A 180 -18.53 -6.57 -16.35
N LEU A 181 -17.80 -7.47 -17.03
CA LEU A 181 -18.23 -8.02 -18.32
C LEU A 181 -19.52 -8.86 -18.21
N GLU A 182 -19.64 -9.71 -17.20
CA GLU A 182 -20.85 -10.52 -16.96
C GLU A 182 -22.07 -9.62 -16.71
N LYS A 183 -21.95 -8.63 -15.81
CA LYS A 183 -23.01 -7.65 -15.55
C LYS A 183 -23.41 -6.88 -16.81
N ALA A 184 -22.43 -6.42 -17.58
CA ALA A 184 -22.71 -5.72 -18.84
C ALA A 184 -23.44 -6.62 -19.86
N SER A 185 -23.09 -7.91 -19.92
CA SER A 185 -23.76 -8.86 -20.82
C SER A 185 -25.22 -9.13 -20.45
N GLN A 186 -25.56 -9.15 -19.16
CA GLN A 186 -26.92 -9.34 -18.67
C GLN A 186 -27.79 -8.08 -18.93
N ALA A 187 -27.25 -6.88 -18.70
CA ALA A 187 -27.95 -5.63 -18.95
C ALA A 187 -28.34 -5.43 -20.43
N HIS A 188 -27.60 -6.02 -21.37
CA HIS A 188 -27.95 -5.99 -22.79
C HIS A 188 -29.18 -6.84 -23.16
N GLY A 189 -29.62 -7.76 -22.30
CA GLY A 189 -30.82 -8.58 -22.52
C GLY A 189 -32.14 -7.84 -22.27
N ASP A 190 -32.12 -6.79 -21.43
CA ASP A 190 -33.33 -6.21 -20.85
C ASP A 190 -33.71 -4.82 -21.40
N SER A 191 -33.10 -4.36 -22.50
CA SER A 191 -33.35 -3.01 -23.01
C SER A 191 -34.76 -2.86 -23.62
N THR A 192 -35.69 -2.29 -22.86
CA THR A 192 -37.00 -1.87 -23.36
C THR A 192 -36.91 -0.56 -24.14
N THR A 193 -37.50 -0.57 -25.32
CA THR A 193 -37.41 0.50 -26.33
C THR A 193 -38.13 1.76 -25.85
N THR A 194 -37.39 2.86 -25.72
CA THR A 194 -37.98 4.19 -25.69
C THR A 194 -37.61 5.02 -26.91
N SER A 195 -38.61 5.75 -27.40
CA SER A 195 -38.57 6.62 -28.58
C SER A 195 -37.57 7.77 -28.38
N LYS A 196 -36.29 7.51 -28.70
CA LYS A 196 -35.23 8.52 -28.79
C LYS A 196 -35.01 8.97 -30.24
N SER A 197 -34.51 10.19 -30.43
CA SER A 197 -34.20 10.72 -31.76
C SER A 197 -33.10 9.92 -32.47
N ARG A 198 -33.15 9.82 -33.81
CA ARG A 198 -32.19 9.01 -34.62
C ARG A 198 -30.74 9.40 -34.39
N THR A 199 -30.45 10.69 -34.18
CA THR A 199 -29.09 11.20 -33.90
C THR A 199 -28.62 10.79 -32.51
N GLN A 200 -29.47 10.89 -31.49
CA GLN A 200 -29.13 10.42 -30.13
C GLN A 200 -28.89 8.92 -30.09
N VAL A 201 -29.67 8.12 -30.82
CA VAL A 201 -29.46 6.66 -30.90
C VAL A 201 -28.13 6.31 -31.58
N ARG A 202 -27.71 7.05 -32.62
CA ARG A 202 -26.41 6.82 -33.27
C ARG A 202 -25.21 7.15 -32.39
N ILE A 203 -25.30 8.18 -31.57
CA ILE A 203 -24.18 8.64 -30.75
C ILE A 203 -24.16 7.92 -29.40
N TYR A 204 -25.29 7.91 -28.68
CA TYR A 204 -25.42 7.46 -27.30
C TYR A 204 -26.27 6.19 -27.14
N GLY A 205 -26.90 5.72 -28.22
CA GLY A 205 -27.67 4.48 -28.19
C GLY A 205 -26.77 3.26 -28.14
N LEU A 206 -27.43 2.14 -27.86
CA LEU A 206 -26.82 0.82 -27.78
C LEU A 206 -26.22 0.43 -29.15
N GLY A 207 -24.93 0.16 -29.21
CA GLY A 207 -24.14 -0.02 -30.44
C GLY A 207 -23.72 1.28 -31.16
N GLY A 208 -23.97 2.44 -30.55
CA GLY A 208 -23.60 3.77 -31.04
C GLY A 208 -22.10 4.06 -31.00
N VAL A 209 -21.71 5.24 -31.49
CA VAL A 209 -20.29 5.63 -31.61
C VAL A 209 -19.61 5.70 -30.25
N LEU A 210 -20.26 6.31 -29.24
CA LEU A 210 -19.66 6.45 -27.91
C LEU A 210 -19.43 5.09 -27.24
N GLU A 211 -20.41 4.19 -27.33
CA GLU A 211 -20.28 2.85 -26.75
C GLU A 211 -19.17 2.04 -27.41
N LYS A 212 -19.03 2.13 -28.74
CA LYS A 212 -17.91 1.48 -29.45
C LYS A 212 -16.57 1.99 -28.95
N ILE A 213 -16.40 3.30 -28.80
CA ILE A 213 -15.17 3.89 -28.27
C ILE A 213 -14.90 3.38 -26.84
N MET A 214 -15.89 3.46 -25.96
CA MET A 214 -15.76 2.98 -24.57
C MET A 214 -15.41 1.48 -24.50
N ARG A 215 -16.03 0.65 -25.33
CA ARG A 215 -15.73 -0.79 -25.41
C ARG A 215 -14.31 -1.04 -25.93
N THR A 216 -13.87 -0.32 -26.94
CA THR A 216 -12.49 -0.46 -27.47
C THR A 216 -11.46 -0.05 -26.42
N THR A 217 -11.64 1.09 -25.75
CA THR A 217 -10.73 1.55 -24.70
C THR A 217 -10.70 0.60 -23.50
N TYR A 218 -11.86 0.03 -23.14
CA TYR A 218 -11.95 -0.96 -22.07
C TYR A 218 -11.25 -2.27 -22.45
N ASN A 219 -11.46 -2.79 -23.67
CA ASN A 219 -10.80 -4.00 -24.15
C ASN A 219 -9.28 -3.83 -24.27
N ASP A 220 -8.81 -2.66 -24.71
CA ASP A 220 -7.39 -2.34 -24.73
C ASP A 220 -6.80 -2.35 -23.31
N GLY A 221 -7.54 -1.82 -22.34
CA GLY A 221 -7.20 -1.90 -20.92
C GLY A 221 -7.14 -3.34 -20.40
N LEU A 222 -8.12 -4.18 -20.75
CA LEU A 222 -8.12 -5.60 -20.39
C LEU A 222 -6.93 -6.36 -20.95
N VAL A 223 -6.54 -6.08 -22.20
CA VAL A 223 -5.35 -6.68 -22.82
C VAL A 223 -4.09 -6.26 -22.05
N LYS A 224 -3.99 -4.99 -21.66
CA LYS A 224 -2.88 -4.49 -20.84
C LYS A 224 -2.84 -5.12 -19.46
N LEU A 225 -4.01 -5.33 -18.84
CA LEU A 225 -4.11 -6.01 -17.56
C LEU A 225 -3.65 -7.46 -17.67
N LYS A 226 -4.17 -8.24 -18.63
CA LYS A 226 -3.78 -9.64 -18.84
C LYS A 226 -2.30 -9.84 -19.16
N SER A 227 -1.68 -8.85 -19.81
CA SER A 227 -0.27 -8.88 -20.16
C SER A 227 0.63 -8.14 -19.16
N ASP A 228 0.05 -7.60 -18.08
CA ASP A 228 0.69 -6.70 -17.10
C ASP A 228 1.58 -5.62 -17.74
N SER A 229 1.14 -5.08 -18.88
CA SER A 229 1.94 -4.18 -19.74
C SER A 229 1.68 -2.69 -19.49
N PHE A 230 1.18 -2.35 -18.31
CA PHE A 230 0.98 -0.95 -17.92
C PHE A 230 2.32 -0.21 -17.80
N LYS A 231 2.37 1.03 -18.30
CA LYS A 231 3.58 1.86 -18.30
C LYS A 231 4.03 2.27 -16.90
N SER A 232 3.10 2.38 -15.95
CA SER A 232 3.37 2.74 -14.56
C SER A 232 2.29 2.18 -13.64
N LYS A 233 2.61 2.11 -12.34
CA LYS A 233 1.62 1.77 -11.30
C LYS A 233 0.49 2.79 -11.22
N GLU A 234 0.81 4.07 -11.45
CA GLU A 234 -0.17 5.16 -11.51
C GLU A 234 -1.14 4.96 -12.68
N ALA A 235 -0.64 4.63 -13.87
CA ALA A 235 -1.49 4.37 -15.04
C ALA A 235 -2.41 3.15 -14.84
N LYS A 236 -1.94 2.12 -14.10
CA LYS A 236 -2.79 0.98 -13.71
C LYS A 236 -3.88 1.42 -12.73
N LYS A 237 -3.53 2.24 -11.73
CA LYS A 237 -4.50 2.79 -10.77
C LYS A 237 -5.52 3.71 -11.45
N GLU A 238 -5.09 4.61 -12.33
CA GLU A 238 -5.99 5.48 -13.11
C GLU A 238 -6.97 4.67 -13.97
N TRP A 239 -6.54 3.52 -14.49
CA TRP A 239 -7.43 2.63 -15.23
C TRP A 239 -8.39 1.85 -14.32
N GLN A 240 -8.00 1.58 -13.06
CA GLN A 240 -8.87 1.01 -12.04
C GLN A 240 -9.87 2.05 -11.48
N ILE A 241 -9.53 3.35 -11.52
CA ILE A 241 -10.40 4.45 -11.11
C ILE A 241 -11.43 4.70 -12.22
N GLU A 242 -12.70 4.78 -11.84
CA GLU A 242 -13.76 5.10 -12.79
C GLU A 242 -13.60 6.54 -13.30
N PRO A 243 -13.64 6.77 -14.63
CA PRO A 243 -13.61 8.14 -15.14
C PRO A 243 -14.89 8.87 -14.72
N GLU A 244 -14.74 10.14 -14.35
CA GLU A 244 -15.88 11.02 -14.10
C GLU A 244 -16.86 10.98 -15.27
N SER A 245 -18.16 10.95 -14.96
CA SER A 245 -19.21 10.99 -15.97
C SER A 245 -19.00 12.22 -16.85
N ILE A 246 -19.01 12.02 -18.18
CA ILE A 246 -18.92 13.12 -19.16
C ILE A 246 -20.05 14.15 -18.92
N VAL A 247 -21.17 13.75 -18.32
CA VAL A 247 -22.28 14.66 -18.00
C VAL A 247 -21.93 15.58 -16.81
N ASP A 248 -21.19 15.06 -15.83
CA ASP A 248 -20.73 15.84 -14.67
C ASP A 248 -19.59 16.78 -15.08
N ALA A 249 -18.65 16.30 -15.90
CA ALA A 249 -17.55 17.10 -16.44
C ALA A 249 -18.03 18.26 -17.35
N LEU A 250 -19.22 18.16 -17.93
CA LEU A 250 -19.81 19.18 -18.80
C LEU A 250 -20.85 20.07 -18.10
N GLY A 251 -21.12 19.86 -16.80
CA GLY A 251 -22.05 20.68 -16.01
C GLY A 251 -23.53 20.55 -16.41
N TYR A 252 -23.91 19.49 -17.13
CA TYR A 252 -25.30 19.26 -17.59
C TYR A 252 -26.10 18.33 -16.68
N SER A 253 -25.62 18.06 -15.46
CA SER A 253 -26.18 17.08 -14.52
C SER A 253 -27.66 17.29 -14.19
N ASN A 254 -28.17 18.52 -14.29
CA ASN A 254 -29.56 18.85 -13.94
C ASN A 254 -30.55 18.84 -15.11
N ASP A 255 -30.09 19.00 -16.37
CA ASP A 255 -30.98 19.18 -17.53
C ASP A 255 -31.03 17.97 -18.48
N VAL A 256 -30.10 17.02 -18.34
CA VAL A 256 -30.06 15.80 -19.16
C VAL A 256 -30.31 14.59 -18.28
N VAL A 257 -31.58 14.19 -18.17
CA VAL A 257 -31.93 12.86 -17.65
C VAL A 257 -31.52 11.82 -18.70
N LEU A 258 -30.25 11.42 -18.67
CA LEU A 258 -29.86 10.14 -19.23
C LEU A 258 -30.63 9.09 -18.42
N ARG A 259 -31.56 8.38 -19.08
CA ARG A 259 -32.07 7.13 -18.50
C ARG A 259 -30.86 6.29 -18.08
N SER A 260 -30.80 6.11 -16.78
CA SER A 260 -29.80 5.42 -16.00
C SER A 260 -29.72 3.95 -16.40
N ASP A 261 -29.08 3.65 -17.53
CA ASP A 261 -28.82 2.27 -17.99
C ASP A 261 -27.42 2.19 -18.63
N LYS A 262 -26.41 2.65 -17.88
CA LYS A 262 -25.04 2.10 -17.93
C LYS A 262 -24.83 1.34 -16.61
N PRO A 263 -23.99 0.31 -16.55
CA PRO A 263 -23.94 -0.64 -15.43
C PRO A 263 -23.20 -0.07 -14.21
N TYR A 264 -23.60 1.10 -13.73
CA TYR A 264 -23.06 1.74 -12.54
C TYR A 264 -24.23 1.95 -11.59
N TYR A 265 -24.15 1.24 -10.47
CA TYR A 265 -25.13 1.27 -9.40
C TYR A 265 -25.10 2.64 -8.73
N ILE A 266 -26.29 3.20 -8.47
CA ILE A 266 -26.48 4.18 -7.39
C ILE A 266 -26.21 3.43 -6.09
N GLY A 267 -25.26 3.92 -5.29
CA GLY A 267 -25.16 3.51 -3.90
C GLY A 267 -26.41 3.96 -3.16
N ASP A 268 -27.15 3.01 -2.62
CA ASP A 268 -28.14 3.26 -1.58
C ASP A 268 -27.38 3.73 -0.33
N ASP A 269 -27.31 5.05 -0.12
CA ASP A 269 -26.98 5.61 1.19
C ASP A 269 -28.28 6.08 1.83
N SER A 270 -29.07 5.10 2.33
CA SER A 270 -30.05 5.40 3.37
C SER A 270 -29.31 5.58 4.69
N ASP A 271 -29.53 6.76 5.27
CA ASP A 271 -29.48 7.12 6.68
C ASP A 271 -28.13 7.52 7.32
N LYS A 272 -28.09 8.86 7.52
CA LYS A 272 -27.60 9.60 8.69
C LYS A 272 -26.11 9.88 8.77
N CYS A 273 -25.75 11.07 8.29
CA CYS A 273 -25.09 12.09 9.10
C CYS A 273 -25.64 13.46 8.65
N GLU A 274 -26.48 14.08 9.48
CA GLU A 274 -26.51 15.54 9.50
C GLU A 274 -25.16 15.95 10.11
N GLU A 275 -24.19 16.29 9.26
CA GLU A 275 -22.98 16.98 9.70
C GLU A 275 -23.23 18.47 9.45
N GLU A 276 -23.17 19.23 10.54
CA GLU A 276 -23.44 20.65 10.58
C GLU A 276 -22.58 21.37 9.54
N ALA A 277 -23.20 22.30 8.80
CA ALA A 277 -22.45 23.20 7.95
C ALA A 277 -21.50 24.02 8.83
N ASP A 278 -20.19 23.80 8.67
CA ASP A 278 -19.16 24.72 9.14
C ASP A 278 -19.31 26.05 8.36
N ILE A 279 -20.22 26.90 8.84
CA ILE A 279 -20.38 28.29 8.41
C ILE A 279 -19.22 29.08 9.02
N ASP A 280 -18.01 28.91 8.49
CA ASP A 280 -16.85 29.74 8.86
C ASP A 280 -16.20 30.43 7.65
N THR A 281 -16.82 30.36 6.45
CA THR A 281 -16.33 31.12 5.28
C THR A 281 -16.80 32.58 5.27
N GLU A 282 -17.89 32.92 5.96
CA GLU A 282 -18.40 34.30 6.01
C GLU A 282 -17.67 35.18 7.06
N ILE A 283 -17.01 34.57 8.05
CA ILE A 283 -16.26 35.30 9.09
C ILE A 283 -14.86 35.70 8.58
N ASP A 284 -14.21 34.85 7.77
CA ASP A 284 -12.88 35.10 7.22
C ASP A 284 -12.86 36.19 6.13
N GLU A 285 -13.96 36.38 5.40
CA GLU A 285 -14.10 37.52 4.48
C GLU A 285 -14.35 38.85 5.21
N LEU A 286 -14.91 38.80 6.42
CA LEU A 286 -15.20 39.98 7.25
C LEU A 286 -13.94 40.54 7.92
N TYR A 287 -12.97 39.68 8.28
CA TYR A 287 -11.68 40.11 8.83
C TYR A 287 -10.66 40.57 7.77
N ASN A 288 -10.80 40.13 6.51
CA ASN A 288 -9.92 40.57 5.42
C ASN A 288 -10.33 41.91 4.76
N LYS A 289 -11.50 42.46 5.11
CA LYS A 289 -11.98 43.79 4.68
C LYS A 289 -11.89 44.86 5.77
N GLY A 290 -11.18 44.60 6.86
CA GLY A 290 -10.84 45.62 7.84
C GLY A 290 -9.74 46.52 7.30
N ASP A 291 -10.11 47.71 6.84
CA ASP A 291 -9.17 48.78 6.55
C ASP A 291 -8.23 49.00 7.74
N ASN A 292 -6.92 49.00 7.47
CA ASN A 292 -5.87 49.41 8.41
C ASN A 292 -5.99 50.92 8.67
N GLU A 293 -7.02 51.34 9.38
CA GLU A 293 -7.05 52.62 10.07
C GLU A 293 -6.48 52.42 11.48
N TYR A 294 -5.66 53.36 11.94
CA TYR A 294 -4.87 53.34 13.18
C TYR A 294 -3.57 52.53 13.14
N LYS A 295 -2.59 53.07 12.41
CA LYS A 295 -1.34 53.55 13.03
C LYS A 295 -0.59 54.48 12.07
N THR A 296 -0.99 55.74 12.08
CA THR A 296 -0.04 56.83 11.81
C THR A 296 0.06 57.73 13.02
N LYS A 297 1.31 58.14 13.32
CA LYS A 297 1.77 59.19 14.25
C LYS A 297 1.81 58.75 15.72
N GLU A 298 2.89 58.89 16.46
CA GLU A 298 3.85 59.99 16.55
C GLU A 298 5.21 59.51 17.10
N GLN A 299 6.28 60.20 16.68
CA GLN A 299 7.55 60.51 17.39
C GLN A 299 8.36 59.41 18.07
#